data_AF-A0AAP6ZX84-F1
#
_entry.id   AF-A0AAP6ZX84-F1
#
_cell.length_a   1.000
_cell.length_b   1.000
_cell.length_c   1.000
_cell.angle_alpha   90.00
_cell.angle_beta   90.00
_cell.angle_gamma   90.00
#
_symmetry.space_group_name_H-M   'P 1'
#
loop_
_entity.id
_entity.type
_entity.pdbx_description
1 polymer ?
#
loop_
_entity_poly.entity_id
_entity_poly.type
_entity_poly.pdbx_seq_one_letter_code
_entity_poly.pdbx_strand_id
1 'polypeptide(L)'
;MKKKYTKVIIFVVVILTIASIVISIDKLSSKKEVQVKSDYYVSFVSSVHTLDMTLAKSKGTELKEDILQMFDVYTTIIFVNDRLTQLKENTESFNEMDELINDFIIFRTRYASLIRQQIVSDSVDPEVLLKVGNQIKLFVRDLPKEYESSKEFSNQLNAADKHIKPLLDISI
;
A
#
# COMPACT_ATOMS: atom_id res chain seq x y z
N MET A 1 10.39 -54.18 36.98
CA MET A 1 9.87 -52.79 36.84
C MET A 1 10.53 -51.96 35.73
N LYS A 2 11.83 -52.09 35.44
CA LYS A 2 12.54 -51.26 34.43
C LYS A 2 11.94 -51.25 33.01
N LYS A 3 11.51 -52.41 32.45
CA LYS A 3 11.02 -52.52 31.05
C LYS A 3 9.71 -51.75 30.74
N LYS A 4 8.79 -51.59 31.70
CA LYS A 4 7.51 -50.89 31.48
C LYS A 4 7.71 -49.38 31.33
N TYR A 5 8.54 -48.79 32.20
CA TYR A 5 8.86 -47.36 32.13
C TYR A 5 9.66 -47.00 30.89
N THR A 6 10.57 -47.88 30.41
CA THR A 6 11.30 -47.63 29.16
C THR A 6 10.38 -47.46 27.96
N LYS A 7 9.32 -48.29 27.82
CA LYS A 7 8.34 -48.14 26.72
C LYS A 7 7.54 -46.84 26.83
N VAL A 8 7.14 -46.45 28.04
CA VAL A 8 6.42 -45.20 28.30
C VAL A 8 7.31 -44.00 27.99
N ILE A 9 8.57 -44.02 28.42
CA ILE A 9 9.55 -42.95 28.13
C ILE A 9 9.78 -42.83 26.62
N ILE A 10 9.99 -43.94 25.91
CA ILE A 10 10.13 -43.92 24.43
C ILE A 10 8.88 -43.31 23.78
N PHE A 11 7.68 -43.69 24.21
CA PHE A 11 6.44 -43.16 23.67
C PHE A 11 6.30 -41.64 23.90
N VAL A 12 6.60 -41.17 25.12
CA VAL A 12 6.58 -39.73 25.45
C VAL A 12 7.61 -38.95 24.60
N VAL A 13 8.82 -39.48 24.45
CA VAL A 13 9.86 -38.86 23.61
C VAL A 13 9.42 -38.77 22.15
N VAL A 14 8.77 -39.82 21.61
CA VAL A 14 8.24 -39.81 20.25
C VAL A 14 7.16 -38.72 20.09
N ILE A 15 6.22 -38.62 21.03
CA ILE A 15 5.18 -37.56 21.01
C ILE A 15 5.79 -36.17 21.06
N LEU A 16 6.76 -35.93 21.96
CA LEU A 16 7.42 -34.63 22.08
C LEU A 16 8.19 -34.26 20.80
N THR A 17 8.82 -35.25 20.16
CA THR A 17 9.53 -35.05 18.89
C THR A 17 8.56 -34.66 17.77
N ILE A 18 7.42 -35.36 17.67
CA ILE A 18 6.37 -35.03 16.69
C ILE A 18 5.81 -33.61 16.96
N ALA A 19 5.48 -33.29 18.21
CA ALA A 19 4.99 -31.97 18.58
C ALA A 19 6.00 -30.87 18.24
N SER A 20 7.29 -31.09 18.49
CA SER A 20 8.36 -30.15 18.13
C SER A 20 8.47 -29.94 16.62
N ILE A 21 8.31 -31.00 15.83
CA ILE A 21 8.31 -30.91 14.36
C ILE A 21 7.11 -30.09 13.87
N VAL A 22 5.91 -30.37 14.38
CA VAL A 22 4.68 -29.62 14.01
C VAL A 22 4.84 -28.14 14.34
N ILE A 23 5.26 -27.80 15.57
CA ILE A 23 5.50 -26.40 15.98
C ILE A 23 6.53 -25.71 15.07
N SER A 24 7.57 -26.44 14.64
CA SER A 24 8.60 -25.90 13.75
C SER A 24 8.06 -25.62 12.35
N ILE A 25 7.21 -26.50 11.81
CA ILE A 25 6.54 -26.32 10.52
C ILE A 25 5.58 -25.13 10.58
N ASP A 26 4.76 -25.03 11.63
CA ASP A 26 3.83 -23.91 11.82
C ASP A 26 4.57 -22.58 11.93
N LYS A 27 5.70 -22.55 12.66
CA LYS A 27 6.56 -21.36 12.77
C LYS A 27 7.20 -20.98 11.42
N LEU A 28 7.55 -21.95 10.59
CA LEU A 28 8.11 -21.70 9.26
C LEU A 28 7.02 -21.15 8.31
N SER A 29 5.83 -21.76 8.34
CA SER A 29 4.68 -21.34 7.53
C SER A 29 4.24 -19.91 7.87
N SER A 30 4.08 -19.61 9.17
CA SER A 30 3.72 -18.26 9.64
C SER A 30 4.78 -17.21 9.27
N LYS A 31 6.08 -17.53 9.36
CA LYS A 31 7.13 -16.62 8.88
C LYS A 31 7.01 -16.33 7.39
N LYS A 32 6.71 -17.35 6.58
CA LYS A 32 6.54 -17.18 5.13
C LYS A 32 5.33 -16.30 4.82
N GLU A 33 4.23 -16.49 5.54
CA GLU A 33 3.03 -15.67 5.41
C GLU A 33 3.26 -14.20 5.78
N VAL A 34 3.96 -13.95 6.89
CA VAL A 34 4.35 -12.58 7.30
C VAL A 34 5.24 -11.93 6.25
N GLN A 35 6.20 -12.67 5.68
CA GLN A 35 7.05 -12.15 4.61
C GLN A 35 6.24 -11.76 3.38
N VAL A 36 5.32 -12.62 2.93
CA VAL A 36 4.45 -12.32 1.77
C VAL A 36 3.64 -11.05 2.00
N LYS A 37 3.01 -10.91 3.17
CA LYS A 37 2.26 -9.70 3.55
C LYS A 37 3.15 -8.46 3.54
N SER A 38 4.37 -8.57 4.06
CA SER A 38 5.37 -7.49 4.04
C SER A 38 5.78 -7.10 2.61
N ASP A 39 5.99 -8.07 1.72
CA ASP A 39 6.39 -7.80 0.34
C ASP A 39 5.29 -7.03 -0.43
N TYR A 40 4.01 -7.36 -0.21
CA TYR A 40 2.90 -6.59 -0.77
C TYR A 40 2.88 -5.15 -0.25
N TYR A 41 3.16 -4.95 1.04
CA TYR A 41 3.21 -3.61 1.63
C TYR A 41 4.35 -2.78 1.06
N VAL A 42 5.55 -3.37 0.95
CA VAL A 42 6.71 -2.74 0.32
C VAL A 42 6.40 -2.36 -1.14
N SER A 43 5.70 -3.22 -1.87
CA SER A 43 5.28 -2.93 -3.25
C SER A 43 4.30 -1.75 -3.33
N PHE A 44 3.34 -1.68 -2.40
CA PHE A 44 2.43 -0.54 -2.27
C PHE A 44 3.20 0.75 -1.96
N VAL A 45 4.01 0.78 -0.91
CA VAL A 45 4.81 1.96 -0.50
C VAL A 45 5.72 2.43 -1.63
N SER A 46 6.39 1.51 -2.33
CA SER A 46 7.22 1.82 -3.49
C SER A 46 6.44 2.50 -4.62
N SER A 47 5.19 2.08 -4.86
CA SER A 47 4.32 2.70 -5.86
C SER A 47 3.91 4.11 -5.46
N VAL A 48 3.65 4.36 -4.17
CA VAL A 48 3.34 5.71 -3.66
C VAL A 48 4.56 6.62 -3.76
N HIS A 49 5.77 6.13 -3.45
CA HIS A 49 7.01 6.89 -3.67
C HIS A 49 7.23 7.23 -5.15
N THR A 50 6.92 6.29 -6.04
CA THR A 50 7.00 6.53 -7.48
C THR A 50 6.02 7.63 -7.91
N LEU A 51 4.83 7.68 -7.30
CA LEU A 51 3.86 8.75 -7.53
C LEU A 51 4.40 10.12 -7.09
N ASP A 52 4.94 10.21 -5.88
CA ASP A 52 5.57 11.44 -5.36
C ASP A 52 6.72 11.92 -6.27
N MET A 53 7.59 11.01 -6.69
CA MET A 53 8.68 11.32 -7.62
C MET A 53 8.17 11.81 -8.98
N THR A 54 7.08 11.23 -9.48
CA THR A 54 6.50 11.60 -10.78
C THR A 54 5.84 12.97 -10.72
N LEU A 55 5.18 13.29 -9.60
CA LEU A 55 4.63 14.62 -9.30
C LEU A 55 5.73 15.67 -9.11
N ALA A 56 6.89 15.28 -8.57
CA ALA A 56 8.02 16.18 -8.35
C ALA A 56 8.83 16.52 -9.63
N LYS A 57 8.58 15.82 -10.75
CA LYS A 57 9.20 16.19 -12.03
C LYS A 57 8.77 17.61 -12.41
N SER A 58 9.68 18.42 -12.94
CA SER A 58 9.34 19.75 -13.43
C SER A 58 8.47 19.67 -14.67
N LYS A 59 7.46 20.55 -14.76
CA LYS A 59 6.71 20.81 -15.99
C LYS A 59 7.64 21.08 -17.15
N GLY A 60 7.27 20.59 -18.32
CA GLY A 60 8.02 20.83 -19.54
C GLY A 60 7.87 22.28 -19.99
N THR A 61 8.69 22.69 -20.96
CA THR A 61 8.51 24.01 -21.58
C THR A 61 7.40 24.00 -22.63
N GLU A 62 6.90 22.82 -23.00
CA GLU A 62 5.86 22.64 -24.02
C GLU A 62 4.60 21.96 -23.47
N LEU A 63 3.43 22.37 -23.96
CA LEU A 63 2.13 21.79 -23.61
C LEU A 63 2.08 20.25 -23.76
N LYS A 64 2.76 19.69 -24.77
CA LYS A 64 2.82 18.23 -24.98
C LYS A 64 3.56 17.53 -23.85
N GLU A 65 4.62 18.13 -23.33
CA GLU A 65 5.40 17.58 -22.22
C GLU A 65 4.59 17.62 -20.92
N ASP A 66 3.84 18.70 -20.68
CA ASP A 66 2.93 18.82 -19.54
C ASP A 66 1.83 17.76 -19.56
N ILE A 67 1.20 17.53 -20.71
CA ILE A 67 0.17 16.49 -20.86
C ILE A 67 0.76 15.10 -20.62
N LEU A 68 1.95 14.80 -21.17
CA LEU A 68 2.64 13.53 -20.95
C LEU A 68 2.97 13.33 -19.47
N GLN A 69 3.48 14.35 -18.80
CA GLN A 69 3.77 14.28 -17.37
C GLN A 69 2.50 14.01 -16.56
N MET A 70 1.40 14.71 -16.86
CA MET A 70 0.14 14.44 -16.16
C MET A 70 -0.35 13.01 -16.44
N PHE A 71 -0.16 12.49 -17.66
CA PHE A 71 -0.50 11.10 -17.96
C PHE A 71 0.36 10.09 -17.17
N ASP A 72 1.65 10.35 -17.00
CA ASP A 72 2.54 9.54 -16.14
C ASP A 72 2.06 9.54 -14.69
N VAL A 73 1.63 10.69 -14.15
CA VAL A 73 1.03 10.75 -12.81
C VAL A 73 -0.22 9.88 -12.75
N TYR A 74 -1.12 10.01 -13.72
CA TYR A 74 -2.37 9.24 -13.76
C TYR A 74 -2.15 7.73 -13.82
N THR A 75 -1.22 7.27 -14.64
CA THR A 75 -0.86 5.84 -14.69
C THR A 75 -0.26 5.37 -13.37
N THR A 76 0.52 6.21 -12.70
CA THR A 76 1.07 5.88 -11.38
C THR A 76 0.00 5.82 -10.29
N ILE A 77 -1.02 6.68 -10.33
CA ILE A 77 -2.19 6.59 -9.44
C ILE A 77 -2.90 5.23 -9.61
N ILE A 78 -3.04 4.75 -10.86
CA ILE A 78 -3.61 3.42 -11.13
C ILE A 78 -2.76 2.33 -10.45
N PHE A 79 -1.44 2.37 -10.62
CA PHE A 79 -0.56 1.38 -10.00
C PHE A 79 -0.63 1.40 -8.47
N VAL A 80 -0.72 2.57 -7.85
CA VAL A 80 -0.91 2.69 -6.39
C VAL A 80 -2.19 1.96 -5.97
N ASN A 81 -3.31 2.20 -6.66
CA ASN A 81 -4.58 1.58 -6.35
C ASN A 81 -4.55 0.04 -6.55
N ASP A 82 -3.91 -0.43 -7.61
CA ASP A 82 -3.75 -1.86 -7.88
C ASP A 82 -2.91 -2.54 -6.80
N ARG A 83 -1.79 -1.93 -6.36
CA ARG A 83 -0.96 -2.46 -5.28
C ARG A 83 -1.66 -2.43 -3.93
N LEU A 84 -2.46 -1.40 -3.66
CA LEU A 84 -3.27 -1.32 -2.45
C LEU A 84 -4.34 -2.42 -2.44
N THR A 85 -4.97 -2.69 -3.58
CA THR A 85 -5.94 -3.79 -3.72
C THR A 85 -5.27 -5.15 -3.49
N GLN A 86 -4.10 -5.38 -4.10
CA GLN A 86 -3.32 -6.61 -3.87
C GLN A 86 -2.90 -6.77 -2.41
N LEU A 87 -2.49 -5.68 -1.76
CA LEU A 87 -2.16 -5.69 -0.34
C LEU A 87 -3.38 -6.12 0.48
N LYS A 88 -4.55 -5.51 0.26
CA LYS A 88 -5.81 -5.88 0.93
C LYS A 88 -6.14 -7.36 0.73
N GLU A 89 -6.12 -7.86 -0.51
CA GLU A 89 -6.46 -9.24 -0.83
C GLU A 89 -5.54 -10.28 -0.16
N ASN A 90 -4.32 -9.88 0.18
CA ASN A 90 -3.30 -10.77 0.74
C ASN A 90 -3.02 -10.51 2.24
N THR A 91 -3.65 -9.50 2.85
CA THR A 91 -3.59 -9.25 4.29
C THR A 91 -4.94 -9.51 4.93
N GLU A 92 -4.96 -10.37 5.95
CA GLU A 92 -6.18 -10.62 6.72
C GLU A 92 -6.53 -9.37 7.55
N SER A 93 -7.49 -8.59 7.04
CA SER A 93 -8.29 -7.62 7.79
C SER A 93 -7.70 -6.21 7.99
N PHE A 94 -8.13 -5.29 7.12
CA PHE A 94 -8.41 -3.89 7.48
C PHE A 94 -9.65 -3.42 6.70
N ASN A 95 -10.75 -3.11 7.40
CA ASN A 95 -11.93 -2.54 6.75
C ASN A 95 -11.63 -1.14 6.20
N GLU A 96 -10.65 -0.47 6.77
CA GLU A 96 -10.23 0.88 6.43
C GLU A 96 -9.49 0.96 5.09
N MET A 97 -8.97 -0.17 4.59
CA MET A 97 -8.41 -0.23 3.24
C MET A 97 -9.46 -0.05 2.15
N ASP A 98 -10.72 -0.44 2.39
CA ASP A 98 -11.79 -0.24 1.42
C ASP A 98 -12.06 1.24 1.17
N GLU A 99 -12.02 2.05 2.23
CA GLU A 99 -12.18 3.49 2.13
C GLU A 99 -11.02 4.13 1.37
N LEU A 100 -9.78 3.78 1.72
CA LEU A 100 -8.58 4.29 1.03
C LEU A 100 -8.54 3.87 -0.45
N ILE A 101 -8.92 2.63 -0.78
CA ILE A 101 -9.03 2.15 -2.18
C ILE A 101 -10.07 3.00 -2.93
N ASN A 102 -11.25 3.17 -2.34
CA ASN A 102 -12.31 3.98 -2.96
C ASN A 102 -11.86 5.44 -3.17
N ASP A 103 -11.12 6.00 -2.21
CA ASP A 103 -10.60 7.35 -2.29
C ASP A 103 -9.57 7.51 -3.40
N PHE A 104 -8.66 6.54 -3.58
CA PHE A 104 -7.76 6.53 -4.73
C PHE A 104 -8.51 6.37 -6.07
N ILE A 105 -9.61 5.60 -6.11
CA ILE A 105 -10.47 5.48 -7.30
C ILE A 105 -11.12 6.83 -7.65
N ILE A 106 -11.62 7.56 -6.65
CA ILE A 106 -12.22 8.89 -6.83
C ILE A 106 -11.13 9.87 -7.28
N PHE A 107 -10.00 9.92 -6.56
CA PHE A 107 -8.87 10.78 -6.91
C PHE A 107 -8.40 10.54 -8.35
N ARG A 108 -8.24 9.28 -8.77
CA ARG A 108 -7.93 8.90 -10.15
C ARG A 108 -8.91 9.52 -11.15
N THR A 109 -10.20 9.42 -10.87
CA THR A 109 -11.26 9.97 -11.75
C THR A 109 -11.19 11.49 -11.84
N ARG A 110 -10.94 12.16 -10.71
CA ARG A 110 -10.78 13.62 -10.67
C ARG A 110 -9.54 14.06 -11.44
N TYR A 111 -8.42 13.38 -11.23
CA TYR A 111 -7.17 13.69 -11.91
C TYR A 111 -7.26 13.47 -13.43
N ALA A 112 -7.97 12.43 -13.87
CA ALA A 112 -8.28 12.24 -15.29
C ALA A 112 -9.03 13.43 -15.91
N SER A 113 -9.89 14.08 -15.12
CA SER A 113 -10.62 15.27 -15.57
C SER A 113 -9.69 16.48 -15.73
N LEU A 114 -8.68 16.63 -14.86
CA LEU A 114 -7.63 17.63 -15.04
C LEU A 114 -6.82 17.39 -16.32
N ILE A 115 -6.44 16.14 -16.61
CA ILE A 115 -5.77 15.82 -17.89
C ILE A 115 -6.64 16.24 -19.07
N ARG A 116 -7.94 15.93 -19.02
CA ARG A 116 -8.87 16.31 -20.08
C ARG A 116 -8.96 17.84 -20.24
N GLN A 117 -9.03 18.58 -19.14
CA GLN A 117 -9.02 20.04 -19.18
C GLN A 117 -7.72 20.56 -19.79
N GLN A 118 -6.56 20.01 -19.40
CA GLN A 118 -5.28 20.39 -19.97
C GLN A 118 -5.23 20.18 -21.49
N ILE A 119 -5.75 19.04 -21.96
CA ILE A 119 -5.83 18.73 -23.40
C ILE A 119 -6.76 19.70 -24.15
N VAL A 120 -7.90 20.04 -23.57
CA VAL A 120 -8.95 20.82 -24.25
C VAL A 120 -8.66 22.31 -24.23
N SER A 121 -8.16 22.84 -23.12
CA SER A 121 -8.10 24.28 -22.87
C SER A 121 -6.79 24.78 -22.26
N ASP A 122 -5.78 23.94 -22.02
CA ASP A 122 -4.47 24.33 -21.46
C ASP A 122 -4.62 25.25 -20.23
N SER A 123 -5.55 24.89 -19.34
CA SER A 123 -6.03 25.78 -18.27
C SER A 123 -6.02 25.16 -16.89
N VAL A 124 -5.32 24.04 -16.70
CA VAL A 124 -5.19 23.46 -15.36
C VAL A 124 -4.36 24.40 -14.50
N ASP A 125 -4.98 24.86 -13.41
CA ASP A 125 -4.33 25.73 -12.45
C ASP A 125 -3.09 25.04 -11.82
N PRO A 126 -1.89 25.63 -11.94
CA PRO A 126 -0.69 25.12 -11.28
C PRO A 126 -0.84 24.95 -9.77
N GLU A 127 -1.68 25.76 -9.10
CA GLU A 127 -1.93 25.62 -7.66
C GLU A 127 -2.65 24.30 -7.32
N VAL A 128 -3.53 23.83 -8.21
CA VAL A 128 -4.19 22.52 -8.04
C VAL A 128 -3.17 21.39 -8.12
N LEU A 129 -2.25 21.44 -9.08
CA LEU A 129 -1.19 20.44 -9.21
C LEU A 129 -0.21 20.48 -8.03
N LEU A 130 0.12 21.68 -7.55
CA LEU A 130 0.94 21.87 -6.36
C LEU A 130 0.26 21.28 -5.11
N LYS A 131 -1.06 21.49 -4.95
CA LYS A 131 -1.85 20.90 -3.88
C LYS A 131 -1.81 19.37 -3.95
N VAL A 132 -1.98 18.79 -5.14
CA VAL A 132 -1.86 17.33 -5.34
C VAL A 132 -0.49 16.83 -4.89
N GLY A 133 0.58 17.44 -5.38
CA GLY A 133 1.95 17.09 -5.00
C GLY A 133 2.18 17.16 -3.49
N ASN A 134 1.74 18.24 -2.85
CA ASN A 134 1.89 18.43 -1.41
C ASN A 134 1.14 17.36 -0.60
N GLN A 135 -0.08 17.02 -0.97
CA GLN A 135 -0.87 16.02 -0.26
C GLN A 135 -0.26 14.61 -0.42
N ILE A 136 0.19 14.23 -1.62
CA ILE A 136 0.86 12.94 -1.82
C ILE A 136 2.17 12.88 -1.03
N LYS A 137 2.94 13.97 -0.96
CA LYS A 137 4.15 14.04 -0.15
C LYS A 137 3.87 13.87 1.35
N LEU A 138 2.79 14.47 1.84
CA LEU A 138 2.33 14.29 3.23
C LEU A 138 1.88 12.85 3.48
N PHE A 139 1.16 12.25 2.54
CA PHE A 139 0.76 10.85 2.60
C PHE A 139 1.99 9.94 2.71
N VAL A 140 2.97 10.08 1.81
CA VAL A 140 4.23 9.32 1.84
C VAL A 140 4.96 9.46 3.17
N ARG A 141 5.03 10.67 3.72
CA ARG A 141 5.73 10.95 4.98
C ARG A 141 5.08 10.22 6.16
N ASP A 142 3.76 10.15 6.18
CA ASP A 142 2.98 9.66 7.32
C ASP A 142 2.60 8.17 7.18
N LEU A 143 2.96 7.51 6.06
CA LEU A 143 2.80 6.07 5.88
C LEU A 143 3.61 5.28 6.94
N PRO A 144 3.08 4.14 7.42
CA PRO A 144 3.85 3.21 8.24
C PRO A 144 5.15 2.79 7.55
N LYS A 145 6.25 2.64 8.29
CA LYS A 145 7.54 2.27 7.67
C LYS A 145 7.58 0.82 7.21
N GLU A 146 6.93 -0.06 7.96
CA GLU A 146 6.93 -1.50 7.74
C GLU A 146 5.53 -2.05 7.98
N TYR A 147 5.25 -3.23 7.41
CA TYR A 147 4.00 -3.92 7.68
C TYR A 147 4.05 -4.60 9.04
N GLU A 148 3.02 -4.35 9.85
CA GLU A 148 2.75 -5.10 11.07
C GLU A 148 1.26 -5.44 11.12
N SER A 149 0.94 -6.69 11.48
CA SER A 149 -0.44 -7.07 11.79
C SER A 149 -0.81 -6.57 13.20
N SER A 150 -0.97 -5.26 13.32
CA SER A 150 -1.22 -4.58 14.59
C SER A 150 -2.22 -3.43 14.42
N LYS A 151 -2.90 -3.07 15.50
CA LYS A 151 -3.77 -1.89 15.55
C LYS A 151 -3.00 -0.59 15.33
N GLU A 152 -1.74 -0.57 15.70
CA GLU A 152 -0.88 0.61 15.56
C GLU A 152 -0.58 0.90 14.08
N PHE A 153 -0.26 -0.15 13.32
CA PHE A 153 -0.11 -0.05 11.86
C PHE A 153 -1.37 0.54 11.21
N SER A 154 -2.56 0.08 11.60
CA SER A 154 -3.84 0.60 11.07
C SER A 154 -4.05 2.06 11.44
N ASN A 155 -3.79 2.43 12.70
CA ASN A 155 -3.91 3.81 13.14
C ASN A 155 -3.00 4.76 12.33
N GLN A 156 -1.77 4.32 12.06
CA GLN A 156 -0.81 5.08 11.25
C GLN A 156 -1.26 5.19 9.79
N LEU A 157 -1.71 4.08 9.19
CA LEU A 157 -2.25 4.10 7.83
C LEU A 157 -3.48 5.01 7.71
N ASN A 158 -4.39 4.96 8.69
CA ASN A 158 -5.57 5.84 8.75
C ASN A 158 -5.20 7.31 8.96
N ALA A 159 -4.12 7.58 9.70
CA ALA A 159 -3.62 8.94 9.85
C ALA A 159 -3.06 9.46 8.53
N ALA A 160 -2.34 8.61 7.78
CA ALA A 160 -1.85 8.94 6.45
C ALA A 160 -3.00 9.19 5.47
N ASP A 161 -4.02 8.33 5.42
CA ASP A 161 -5.21 8.45 4.54
C ASP A 161 -5.88 9.83 4.59
N LYS A 162 -5.82 10.53 5.73
CA LYS A 162 -6.35 11.90 5.85
C LYS A 162 -5.77 12.89 4.83
N HIS A 163 -4.57 12.64 4.30
CA HIS A 163 -3.97 13.45 3.25
C HIS A 163 -4.52 13.15 1.84
N ILE A 164 -5.24 12.04 1.66
CA ILE A 164 -5.90 11.72 0.38
C ILE A 164 -7.28 12.39 0.30
N LYS A 165 -7.98 12.57 1.42
CA LYS A 165 -9.33 13.21 1.45
C LYS A 165 -9.41 14.56 0.71
N PRO A 166 -8.45 15.49 0.84
CA PRO A 166 -8.48 16.76 0.10
C PRO A 166 -8.37 16.61 -1.42
N LEU A 167 -7.99 15.43 -1.92
CA LEU A 167 -7.82 15.11 -3.33
C LEU A 167 -9.11 14.61 -3.99
N LEU A 168 -10.13 14.27 -3.20
CA LEU A 168 -11.42 13.77 -3.68
C LEU A 168 -12.28 14.88 -4.33
N ASP A 169 -11.98 16.12 -3.96
CA ASP A 169 -12.63 17.34 -4.44
C ASP A 169 -11.60 18.34 -4.99
N ILE A 170 -10.65 17.84 -5.79
CA ILE A 170 -9.86 18.73 -6.65
C ILE A 170 -10.82 19.32 -7.69
N SER A 171 -11.21 20.57 -7.43
CA SER A 171 -12.15 21.33 -8.25
C SER A 171 -11.54 21.59 -9.63
N ILE A 172 -12.42 21.56 -10.63
CA ILE A 172 -12.21 22.06 -12.00
C ILE A 172 -12.80 23.46 -12.05
#